data_AF-A0A932DSA5-F1
#
_entry.id   AF-A0A932DSA5-F1
#
_cell.length_a   1.000
_cell.length_b   1.000
_cell.length_c   1.000
_cell.angle_alpha   90.00
_cell.angle_beta   90.00
_cell.angle_gamma   90.00
#
_symmetry.space_group_name_H-M   'P 1'
#
loop_
_entity.id
_entity.type
_entity.pdbx_description
1 polymer ?
#
loop_
_entity_poly.entity_id
_entity_poly.type
_entity_poly.pdbx_seq_one_letter_code
_entity_poly.pdbx_strand_id
1 'polypeptide(L)'
;MFDNPLTLPLTVFGFVWKQFLAWGWLVAPVILAPIVWRAWLYYIRIRTMRKFKWIMLELRIPPDVEKTPLAMEQVFAIIHSTLFPGAWWKRNIEGRVQEWFSFEMVSFEGELHFYLRTLAHFRNMIEAAIYSQYPQAEIFEVDDYTANVPNIIPNETHNLFGSEFKLARDDAYPIRTYEAFEFKAESREGMSNISNVDPLAGVVETMTKLKEGEQVWIQFGILPIGDDWKKEGDKLALKLVGRPKKEDPKGSYTLALLKKELSDIARGTVQAPFKNPEFEEFQFGPPKSDKPHSLMQFLTSGEKEILEALEKKIAKVGFNSVIRVVYIARKESYNIPTFFQVTSGFNQFNTQNLNAIKRDGKTITAGKFPFKKSKEMQKKKWLLYKYRLRYKPKTMFVLNIEELASLFHFPGRVVAAPTLPRVGAKKGEPPAGLPSY
;
A
#
# COMPACT_ATOMS: atom_id res chain seq x y z
N MET A 1 -67.01 9.95 15.73
CA MET A 1 -66.42 8.60 15.73
C MET A 1 -65.01 8.78 15.19
N PHE A 2 -64.02 8.95 16.07
CA PHE A 2 -62.64 9.24 15.66
C PHE A 2 -61.93 7.90 15.45
N ASP A 3 -61.55 7.61 14.21
CA ASP A 3 -60.76 6.43 13.88
C ASP A 3 -59.42 6.48 14.63
N ASN A 4 -59.10 5.37 15.30
CA ASN A 4 -57.87 5.19 16.05
C ASN A 4 -56.67 5.43 15.13
N PRO A 5 -55.74 6.36 15.45
CA PRO A 5 -54.65 6.77 14.57
C PRO A 5 -53.66 5.63 14.23
N LEU A 6 -53.77 4.48 14.89
CA LEU A 6 -52.96 3.29 14.64
C LEU A 6 -53.54 2.33 13.58
N THR A 7 -54.82 2.48 13.17
CA THR A 7 -55.47 1.55 12.22
C THR A 7 -54.94 1.71 10.80
N LEU A 8 -54.69 2.95 10.37
CA LEU A 8 -54.12 3.25 9.05
C LEU A 8 -52.69 2.70 8.87
N PRO A 9 -51.73 2.92 9.80
CA PRO A 9 -50.39 2.35 9.67
C PRO A 9 -50.38 0.81 9.78
N LEU A 10 -51.25 0.20 10.59
CA LEU A 10 -51.36 -1.26 10.69
C LEU A 10 -51.94 -1.89 9.42
N THR A 11 -52.94 -1.27 8.80
CA THR A 11 -53.52 -1.75 7.53
C THR A 11 -52.56 -1.57 6.36
N VAL A 12 -51.84 -0.43 6.30
CA VAL A 12 -50.77 -0.20 5.31
C VAL A 12 -49.64 -1.22 5.49
N PHE A 13 -49.20 -1.46 6.72
CA PHE A 13 -48.18 -2.48 7.01
C PHE A 13 -48.66 -3.88 6.60
N GLY A 14 -49.88 -4.26 6.95
CA GLY A 14 -50.47 -5.56 6.58
C GLY A 14 -50.58 -5.74 5.06
N PHE A 15 -50.98 -4.69 4.33
CA PHE A 15 -51.02 -4.70 2.87
C PHE A 15 -49.62 -4.85 2.27
N VAL A 16 -48.64 -4.04 2.71
CA VAL A 16 -47.25 -4.11 2.25
C VAL A 16 -46.64 -5.49 2.56
N TRP A 17 -46.90 -6.04 3.74
CA TRP A 17 -46.43 -7.36 4.14
C TRP A 17 -47.02 -8.48 3.28
N LYS A 18 -48.31 -8.40 2.94
CA LYS A 18 -48.97 -9.34 2.04
C LYS A 18 -48.39 -9.27 0.62
N GLN A 19 -48.10 -8.07 0.11
CA GLN A 19 -47.42 -7.91 -1.19
C GLN A 19 -45.97 -8.40 -1.14
N PHE A 20 -45.26 -8.20 -0.04
CA PHE A 20 -43.93 -8.75 0.17
C PHE A 20 -43.93 -10.28 0.23
N LEU A 21 -44.92 -10.93 0.86
CA LEU A 21 -45.02 -12.39 0.82
C LEU A 21 -45.40 -12.93 -0.57
N ALA A 22 -46.28 -12.21 -1.29
CA ALA A 22 -46.73 -12.62 -2.63
C ALA A 22 -45.67 -12.43 -3.73
N TRP A 23 -44.91 -11.33 -3.69
CA TRP A 23 -43.96 -10.92 -4.74
C TRP A 23 -42.51 -10.79 -4.27
N GLY A 24 -42.27 -10.87 -2.96
CA GLY A 24 -40.93 -10.70 -2.40
C GLY A 24 -39.97 -11.80 -2.81
N TRP A 25 -40.43 -12.97 -3.26
CA TRP A 25 -39.58 -14.00 -3.85
C TRP A 25 -38.99 -13.60 -5.21
N LEU A 26 -39.55 -12.61 -5.92
CA LEU A 26 -38.95 -12.02 -7.12
C LEU A 26 -37.93 -10.91 -6.77
N VAL A 27 -38.24 -10.12 -5.74
CA VAL A 27 -37.39 -9.00 -5.31
C VAL A 27 -36.20 -9.46 -4.46
N ALA A 28 -36.40 -10.49 -3.62
CA ALA A 28 -35.40 -11.00 -2.70
C ALA A 28 -34.15 -11.53 -3.39
N PRO A 29 -34.21 -12.31 -4.49
CA PRO A 29 -33.01 -12.73 -5.23
C PRO A 29 -32.20 -11.54 -5.73
N VAL A 30 -32.83 -10.46 -6.19
CA VAL A 30 -32.13 -9.25 -6.68
C VAL A 30 -31.41 -8.54 -5.54
N ILE A 31 -32.05 -8.42 -4.37
CA ILE A 31 -31.46 -7.78 -3.18
C ILE A 31 -30.37 -8.66 -2.56
N LEU A 32 -30.58 -9.98 -2.50
CA LEU A 32 -29.67 -10.94 -1.89
C LEU A 32 -28.49 -11.29 -2.80
N ALA A 33 -28.64 -11.25 -4.13
CA ALA A 33 -27.57 -11.55 -5.09
C ALA A 33 -26.24 -10.84 -4.77
N PRO A 34 -26.16 -9.51 -4.55
CA PRO A 34 -24.89 -8.87 -4.22
C PRO A 34 -24.33 -9.29 -2.86
N ILE A 35 -25.19 -9.63 -1.89
CA ILE A 35 -24.77 -10.10 -0.56
C ILE A 35 -24.18 -11.51 -0.67
N VAL A 36 -24.91 -12.42 -1.33
CA VAL A 36 -24.48 -13.79 -1.59
C VAL A 36 -23.21 -13.79 -2.44
N TRP A 37 -23.13 -12.95 -3.46
CA TRP A 37 -21.93 -12.81 -4.29
C TRP A 37 -20.71 -12.34 -3.49
N ARG A 38 -20.87 -11.34 -2.61
CA ARG A 38 -19.79 -10.90 -1.71
C ARG A 38 -19.39 -11.98 -0.72
N ALA A 39 -20.35 -12.69 -0.15
CA ALA A 39 -20.11 -13.81 0.76
C ALA A 39 -19.38 -14.97 0.06
N TRP A 40 -19.78 -15.30 -1.16
CA TRP A 40 -19.14 -16.29 -2.02
C TRP A 40 -17.69 -15.90 -2.34
N LEU A 41 -17.45 -14.67 -2.81
CA LEU A 41 -16.10 -14.16 -3.06
C LEU A 41 -15.23 -14.18 -1.80
N TYR A 42 -15.79 -13.80 -0.65
CA TYR A 42 -15.10 -13.87 0.63
C TYR A 42 -14.72 -15.31 0.99
N TYR A 43 -15.67 -16.25 0.85
CA TYR A 43 -15.47 -17.66 1.11
C TYR A 43 -14.37 -18.28 0.24
N ILE A 44 -14.46 -18.14 -1.10
CA ILE A 44 -13.46 -18.75 -1.99
C ILE A 44 -12.09 -18.14 -1.75
N ARG A 45 -11.99 -16.80 -1.61
CA ARG A 45 -10.70 -16.14 -1.37
C ARG A 45 -10.06 -16.63 -0.07
N ILE A 46 -10.83 -16.80 1.00
CA ILE A 46 -10.32 -17.39 2.26
C ILE A 46 -9.88 -18.83 2.05
N ARG A 47 -10.67 -19.64 1.33
CA ARG A 47 -10.30 -21.02 1.00
C ARG A 47 -8.98 -21.08 0.24
N THR A 48 -8.73 -20.15 -0.66
CA THR A 48 -7.46 -20.03 -1.39
C THR A 48 -6.32 -19.57 -0.47
N MET A 49 -6.51 -18.50 0.30
CA MET A 49 -5.51 -17.98 1.23
C MET A 49 -5.10 -18.99 2.32
N ARG A 50 -6.00 -19.90 2.72
CA ARG A 50 -5.68 -20.99 3.66
C ARG A 50 -4.69 -22.01 3.10
N LYS A 51 -4.53 -22.09 1.78
CA LYS A 51 -3.55 -22.98 1.12
C LYS A 51 -2.15 -22.38 1.04
N PHE A 52 -2.00 -21.09 1.36
CA PHE A 52 -0.74 -20.39 1.29
C PHE A 52 0.23 -20.93 2.35
N LYS A 53 1.36 -21.47 1.87
CA LYS A 53 2.49 -21.87 2.71
C LYS A 53 3.41 -20.66 2.85
N TRP A 54 3.25 -19.94 3.96
CA TRP A 54 4.08 -18.80 4.30
C TRP A 54 5.42 -19.27 4.86
N ILE A 55 6.49 -18.64 4.41
CA ILE A 55 7.83 -18.78 4.96
C ILE A 55 8.34 -17.40 5.40
N MET A 56 9.27 -17.40 6.34
CA MET A 56 9.93 -16.20 6.85
C MET A 56 11.42 -16.32 6.61
N LEU A 57 11.99 -15.32 5.97
CA LEU A 57 13.41 -15.27 5.63
C LEU A 57 14.06 -14.14 6.44
N GLU A 58 15.10 -14.44 7.19
CA GLU A 58 16.00 -13.44 7.76
C GLU A 58 17.08 -13.09 6.74
N LEU A 59 17.24 -11.80 6.47
CA LEU A 59 18.20 -11.25 5.52
C LEU A 59 19.34 -10.60 6.30
N ARG A 60 20.51 -11.23 6.29
CA ARG A 60 21.71 -10.70 6.95
C ARG A 60 22.68 -10.18 5.90
N ILE A 61 23.03 -8.91 5.97
CA ILE A 61 23.96 -8.31 5.01
C ILE A 61 25.19 -7.81 5.74
N PRO A 62 26.41 -8.17 5.26
CA PRO A 62 27.63 -7.64 5.82
C PRO A 62 27.66 -6.11 5.74
N PRO A 63 28.16 -5.42 6.78
CA PRO A 63 28.21 -3.96 6.84
C PRO A 63 29.14 -3.33 5.79
N ASP A 64 29.99 -4.13 5.13
CA ASP A 64 30.93 -3.68 4.11
C ASP A 64 30.28 -3.47 2.72
N VAL A 65 28.99 -3.76 2.56
CA VAL A 65 28.29 -3.64 1.27
C VAL A 65 27.86 -2.19 1.04
N GLU A 66 28.64 -1.44 0.26
CA GLU A 66 28.25 -0.13 -0.27
C GLU A 66 27.30 -0.30 -1.45
N LYS A 67 26.01 -0.52 -1.15
CA LYS A 67 24.94 -0.51 -2.15
C LYS A 67 23.94 0.59 -1.83
N THR A 68 23.60 1.36 -2.86
CA THR A 68 22.63 2.45 -2.76
C THR A 68 21.19 1.90 -2.72
N PRO A 69 20.20 2.70 -2.28
CA PRO A 69 18.79 2.30 -2.35
C PRO A 69 18.33 1.86 -3.74
N LEU A 70 18.97 2.36 -4.82
CA LEU A 70 18.78 1.91 -6.19
C LEU A 70 18.92 0.39 -6.36
N ALA A 71 19.81 -0.27 -5.61
CA ALA A 71 19.95 -1.72 -5.63
C ALA A 71 18.66 -2.41 -5.16
N MET A 72 17.99 -1.87 -4.14
CA MET A 72 16.70 -2.39 -3.68
C MET A 72 15.56 -2.10 -4.67
N GLU A 73 15.63 -0.98 -5.40
CA GLU A 73 14.67 -0.69 -6.48
C GLU A 73 14.64 -1.83 -7.52
N GLN A 74 15.81 -2.37 -7.88
CA GLN A 74 15.90 -3.51 -8.80
C GLN A 74 15.30 -4.79 -8.21
N VAL A 75 15.48 -5.04 -6.91
CA VAL A 75 14.83 -6.17 -6.22
C VAL A 75 13.30 -6.03 -6.30
N PHE A 76 12.76 -4.84 -6.03
CA PHE A 76 11.31 -4.62 -6.12
C PHE A 76 10.79 -4.72 -7.57
N ALA A 77 11.59 -4.34 -8.57
CA ALA A 77 11.23 -4.54 -9.97
C ALA A 77 11.09 -6.03 -10.31
N ILE A 78 12.01 -6.89 -9.83
CA ILE A 78 11.92 -8.35 -10.00
C ILE A 78 10.68 -8.89 -9.28
N ILE A 79 10.41 -8.44 -8.05
CA ILE A 79 9.21 -8.86 -7.29
C ILE A 79 7.92 -8.41 -7.98
N HIS A 80 7.91 -7.27 -8.66
CA HIS A 80 6.72 -6.81 -9.38
C HIS A 80 6.31 -7.79 -10.50
N SER A 81 7.25 -8.56 -11.05
CA SER A 81 6.96 -9.60 -12.05
C SER A 81 6.04 -10.72 -11.54
N THR A 82 5.84 -10.85 -10.22
CA THR A 82 4.84 -11.75 -9.63
C THR A 82 3.41 -11.22 -9.73
N LEU A 83 3.20 -10.05 -10.33
CA LEU A 83 1.89 -9.53 -10.65
C LEU A 83 1.16 -10.53 -11.55
N PHE A 84 0.02 -10.99 -11.06
CA PHE A 84 -0.86 -11.86 -11.81
C PHE A 84 -2.12 -11.10 -12.23
N PRO A 85 -2.16 -10.52 -13.44
CA PRO A 85 -3.38 -9.95 -14.00
C PRO A 85 -4.30 -11.09 -14.46
N GLY A 86 -4.75 -11.95 -13.54
CA GLY A 86 -5.59 -13.09 -13.87
C GLY A 86 -6.89 -12.69 -14.55
N ALA A 87 -7.39 -13.52 -15.46
CA ALA A 87 -8.71 -13.35 -16.05
C ALA A 87 -9.81 -13.23 -14.96
N TRP A 88 -10.91 -12.55 -15.29
CA TRP A 88 -12.02 -12.31 -14.36
C TRP A 88 -12.51 -13.59 -13.67
N TRP A 89 -12.61 -14.70 -14.41
CA TRP A 89 -13.04 -16.00 -13.88
C TRP A 89 -12.06 -16.59 -12.86
N LYS A 90 -10.74 -16.46 -13.06
CA LYS A 90 -9.75 -16.91 -12.06
C LYS A 90 -9.85 -16.11 -10.75
N ARG A 91 -10.17 -14.82 -10.83
CA ARG A 91 -10.32 -13.97 -9.62
C ARG A 91 -11.64 -14.19 -8.90
N ASN A 92 -12.71 -14.45 -9.64
CA ASN A 92 -14.07 -14.42 -9.09
C ASN A 92 -14.73 -15.80 -8.95
N ILE A 93 -14.24 -16.83 -9.67
CA ILE A 93 -14.73 -18.21 -9.58
C ILE A 93 -13.71 -19.10 -8.88
N GLU A 94 -12.45 -19.11 -9.33
CA GLU A 94 -11.38 -19.85 -8.62
C GLU A 94 -10.96 -19.15 -7.32
N GLY A 95 -11.31 -17.87 -7.17
CA GLY A 95 -10.94 -17.04 -6.02
C GLY A 95 -9.44 -16.88 -5.83
N ARG A 96 -8.67 -16.87 -6.93
CA ARG A 96 -7.26 -16.50 -6.88
C ARG A 96 -7.14 -15.06 -6.38
N VAL A 97 -6.27 -14.86 -5.40
CA VAL A 97 -5.92 -13.55 -4.87
C VAL A 97 -4.50 -13.21 -5.30
N GLN A 98 -4.23 -11.93 -5.53
CA GLN A 98 -2.86 -11.47 -5.72
C GLN A 98 -2.08 -11.75 -4.42
N GLU A 99 -0.95 -12.42 -4.58
CA GLU A 99 -0.04 -12.78 -3.49
C GLU A 99 0.77 -11.54 -3.10
N TRP A 100 1.08 -11.42 -1.82
CA TRP A 100 1.74 -10.24 -1.24
C TRP A 100 2.97 -10.65 -0.42
N PHE A 101 3.82 -9.66 -0.18
CA PHE A 101 5.07 -9.80 0.54
C PHE A 101 5.05 -8.87 1.76
N SER A 102 5.82 -9.21 2.78
CA SER A 102 6.01 -8.37 3.96
C SER A 102 7.49 -8.18 4.20
N PHE A 103 8.00 -7.00 3.90
CA PHE A 103 9.35 -6.58 4.25
C PHE A 103 9.32 -5.95 5.63
N GLU A 104 10.20 -6.41 6.52
CA GLU A 104 10.15 -6.04 7.92
C GLU A 104 11.53 -5.62 8.41
N MET A 105 11.56 -4.49 9.09
CA MET A 105 12.72 -3.98 9.81
C MET A 105 12.39 -4.03 11.29
N VAL A 106 13.16 -4.80 12.04
CA VAL A 106 12.85 -5.17 13.42
C VAL A 106 14.07 -4.88 14.27
N SER A 107 13.87 -4.17 15.38
CA SER A 107 14.91 -4.01 16.39
C SER A 107 14.52 -4.71 17.68
N PHE A 108 15.40 -5.57 18.18
CA PHE A 108 15.32 -6.20 19.49
C PHE A 108 16.42 -5.60 20.36
N GLU A 109 16.05 -4.78 21.35
CA GLU A 109 17.02 -4.26 22.34
C GLU A 109 18.22 -3.52 21.69
N GLY A 110 18.01 -2.95 20.51
CA GLY A 110 19.03 -2.21 19.75
C GLY A 110 19.69 -3.01 18.62
N GLU A 111 19.45 -4.32 18.54
CA GLU A 111 19.93 -5.17 17.45
C GLU A 111 18.96 -5.15 16.28
N LEU A 112 19.44 -4.72 15.10
CA LEU A 112 18.62 -4.57 13.91
C LEU A 112 18.61 -5.86 13.08
N HIS A 113 17.42 -6.30 12.69
CA HIS A 113 17.19 -7.44 11.83
C HIS A 113 16.27 -7.07 10.67
N PHE A 114 16.55 -7.67 9.52
CA PHE A 114 15.72 -7.55 8.34
C PHE A 114 15.07 -8.88 8.03
N TYR A 115 13.77 -8.84 7.78
CA TYR A 115 12.98 -10.02 7.50
C TYR A 115 12.14 -9.83 6.26
N LEU A 116 11.86 -10.95 5.59
CA LEU A 116 10.95 -11.03 4.46
C LEU A 116 10.01 -12.21 4.64
N ARG A 117 8.72 -11.92 4.78
CA ARG A 117 7.66 -12.94 4.71
C ARG A 117 7.16 -13.06 3.29
N THR A 118 7.18 -14.28 2.76
CA THR A 118 6.73 -14.60 1.39
C THR A 118 6.10 -15.99 1.33
N LEU A 119 5.58 -16.38 0.18
CA LEU A 119 5.10 -17.74 -0.08
C LEU A 119 6.26 -18.65 -0.49
N ALA A 120 6.20 -19.91 -0.06
CA ALA A 120 7.27 -20.89 -0.29
C ALA A 120 7.69 -21.02 -1.76
N HIS A 121 6.75 -20.91 -2.70
CA HIS A 121 7.06 -21.01 -4.14
C HIS A 121 7.82 -19.80 -4.70
N PHE A 122 7.85 -18.67 -4.01
CA PHE A 122 8.65 -17.50 -4.40
C PHE A 122 10.06 -17.51 -3.83
N ARG A 123 10.41 -18.45 -2.95
CA ARG A 123 11.71 -18.49 -2.28
C ARG A 123 12.89 -18.34 -3.24
N ASN A 124 12.98 -19.20 -4.24
CA ASN A 124 14.09 -19.19 -5.20
C ASN A 124 14.18 -17.88 -6.01
N MET A 125 13.03 -17.30 -6.37
CA MET A 125 12.97 -16.03 -7.09
C MET A 125 13.48 -14.88 -6.22
N ILE A 126 13.04 -14.84 -4.97
CA ILE A 126 13.45 -13.83 -4.00
C ILE A 126 14.93 -13.94 -3.68
N GLU A 127 15.43 -15.14 -3.41
CA GLU A 127 16.85 -15.38 -3.17
C GLU A 127 17.68 -14.91 -4.37
N ALA A 128 17.31 -15.30 -5.60
CA ALA A 128 17.99 -14.83 -6.81
C ALA A 128 17.95 -13.31 -6.97
N ALA A 129 16.80 -12.67 -6.70
CA ALA A 129 16.65 -11.22 -6.78
C ALA A 129 17.58 -10.52 -5.78
N ILE A 130 17.63 -10.98 -4.54
CA ILE A 130 18.49 -10.42 -3.50
C ILE A 130 19.97 -10.66 -3.84
N TYR A 131 20.38 -11.88 -4.20
CA TYR A 131 21.77 -12.18 -4.54
C TYR A 131 22.26 -11.40 -5.77
N SER A 132 21.38 -11.06 -6.72
CA SER A 132 21.76 -10.26 -7.89
C SER A 132 22.23 -8.84 -7.53
N GLN A 133 21.70 -8.28 -6.43
CA GLN A 133 22.01 -6.92 -5.98
C GLN A 133 22.93 -6.90 -4.75
N TYR A 134 22.81 -7.93 -3.91
CA TYR A 134 23.54 -8.15 -2.67
C TYR A 134 24.18 -9.55 -2.66
N PRO A 135 25.27 -9.79 -3.42
CA PRO A 135 25.88 -11.12 -3.53
C PRO A 135 26.42 -11.69 -2.21
N GLN A 136 26.70 -10.82 -1.24
CA GLN A 136 27.22 -11.19 0.08
C GLN A 136 26.11 -11.35 1.13
N ALA A 137 24.84 -11.18 0.77
CA ALA A 137 23.74 -11.40 1.69
C ALA A 137 23.73 -12.87 2.13
N GLU A 138 23.35 -13.15 3.37
CA GLU A 138 23.00 -14.49 3.83
C GLU A 138 21.50 -14.53 4.11
N ILE A 139 20.83 -15.56 3.57
CA ILE A 139 19.38 -15.72 3.67
C ILE A 139 19.10 -16.99 4.46
N PHE A 140 18.46 -16.83 5.62
CA PHE A 140 18.08 -17.95 6.50
C PHE A 140 16.57 -18.09 6.57
N GLU A 141 16.05 -19.31 6.45
CA GLU A 141 14.65 -19.58 6.81
C GLU A 141 14.56 -19.69 8.33
N VAL A 142 13.70 -18.88 8.94
CA VAL A 142 13.56 -18.75 10.39
C VAL A 142 12.09 -18.86 10.81
N ASP A 143 11.86 -19.17 12.08
CA ASP A 143 10.53 -19.09 12.66
C ASP A 143 10.05 -17.63 12.79
N ASP A 144 8.74 -17.44 12.81
CA ASP A 144 8.12 -16.12 12.93
C ASP A 144 8.40 -15.51 14.31
N TYR A 145 9.34 -14.56 14.35
CA TYR A 145 9.77 -13.88 15.59
C TYR A 145 8.61 -13.27 16.40
N THR A 146 7.45 -13.01 15.78
CA THR A 146 6.28 -12.47 16.49
C THR A 146 5.67 -13.46 17.49
N ALA A 147 6.08 -14.73 17.44
CA ALA A 147 5.77 -15.76 18.44
C ALA A 147 6.59 -15.61 19.73
N ASN A 148 7.71 -14.88 19.70
CA ASN A 148 8.60 -14.67 20.86
C ASN A 148 8.01 -13.72 21.90
N VAL A 149 6.96 -12.96 21.55
CA VAL A 149 6.22 -12.11 22.49
C VAL A 149 4.86 -12.72 22.82
N PRO A 150 4.27 -12.40 23.99
CA PRO A 150 2.98 -12.95 24.39
C PRO A 150 1.89 -12.77 23.34
N ASN A 151 0.99 -13.76 23.24
CA ASN A 151 -0.08 -13.75 22.24
C ASN A 151 -1.04 -12.56 22.39
N ILE A 152 -1.25 -12.10 23.63
CA ILE A 152 -2.19 -11.03 23.96
C ILE A 152 -1.41 -9.92 24.67
N ILE A 153 -1.37 -8.73 24.06
CA ILE A 153 -0.76 -7.52 24.61
C ILE A 153 -1.77 -6.37 24.44
N PRO A 154 -2.00 -5.52 25.46
CA PRO A 154 -1.32 -5.46 26.75
C PRO A 154 -1.70 -6.61 27.70
N ASN A 155 -0.75 -7.03 28.54
CA ASN A 155 -0.92 -8.03 29.60
C ASN A 155 -0.17 -7.58 30.87
N GLU A 156 0.15 -8.50 31.78
CA GLU A 156 0.87 -8.17 33.01
C GLU A 156 2.32 -7.77 32.78
N THR A 157 2.99 -8.36 31.79
CA THR A 157 4.43 -8.20 31.55
C THR A 157 4.77 -7.17 30.46
N HIS A 158 3.95 -7.08 29.42
CA HIS A 158 4.22 -6.28 28.22
C HIS A 158 3.11 -5.27 27.93
N ASN A 159 3.50 -4.17 27.31
CA ASN A 159 2.61 -3.18 26.76
C ASN A 159 2.99 -2.88 25.30
N LEU A 160 2.06 -2.31 24.55
CA LEU A 160 2.19 -2.08 23.11
C LEU A 160 1.70 -0.68 22.75
N PHE A 161 2.41 -0.01 21.85
CA PHE A 161 1.92 1.18 21.16
C PHE A 161 2.17 1.03 19.67
N GLY A 162 1.29 1.56 18.83
CA GLY A 162 1.54 1.49 17.40
C GLY A 162 0.47 2.17 16.56
N SER A 163 0.71 2.17 15.25
CA SER A 163 -0.19 2.71 14.24
C SER A 163 0.10 2.13 12.87
N GLU A 164 -0.90 2.13 11.99
CA GLU A 164 -0.69 2.07 10.54
C GLU A 164 -0.45 3.50 10.03
N PHE A 165 0.22 3.63 8.88
CA PHE A 165 0.46 4.91 8.22
C PHE A 165 -0.40 5.03 6.95
N LYS A 166 -0.51 6.26 6.46
CA LYS A 166 -1.17 6.63 5.20
C LYS A 166 -0.47 7.84 4.58
N LEU A 167 -0.73 8.07 3.31
CA LEU A 167 -0.31 9.30 2.65
C LEU A 167 -1.15 10.50 3.10
N ALA A 168 -0.55 11.69 3.02
CA ALA A 168 -1.19 12.94 3.40
C ALA A 168 -2.14 13.43 2.31
N ARG A 169 -1.72 13.27 1.04
CA ARG A 169 -2.45 13.57 -0.19
C ARG A 169 -2.74 12.29 -0.96
N ASP A 170 -3.42 12.42 -2.10
CA ASP A 170 -3.74 11.32 -3.01
C ASP A 170 -2.49 10.58 -3.49
N ASP A 171 -2.65 9.30 -3.83
CA ASP A 171 -1.57 8.38 -4.20
C ASP A 171 -0.75 8.85 -5.42
N ALA A 172 -1.34 9.69 -6.27
CA ALA A 172 -0.66 10.29 -7.41
C ALA A 172 0.54 11.17 -6.98
N TYR A 173 0.48 11.86 -5.84
CA TYR A 173 1.60 12.67 -5.36
C TYR A 173 2.72 11.76 -4.81
N PRO A 174 3.97 11.91 -5.26
CA PRO A 174 5.11 11.15 -4.73
C PRO A 174 5.54 11.62 -3.35
N ILE A 175 6.15 10.73 -2.56
CA ILE A 175 7.01 11.13 -1.44
C ILE A 175 8.38 11.55 -1.95
N ARG A 176 9.18 12.21 -1.10
CA ARG A 176 10.61 12.44 -1.41
C ARG A 176 11.33 11.10 -1.44
N THR A 177 12.08 10.85 -2.50
CA THR A 177 12.82 9.60 -2.74
C THR A 177 14.31 9.76 -2.50
N TYR A 178 15.06 8.65 -2.50
CA TYR A 178 16.49 8.61 -2.27
C TYR A 178 17.29 9.49 -3.26
N GLU A 179 16.81 9.67 -4.50
CA GLU A 179 17.47 10.55 -5.49
C GLU A 179 17.63 11.98 -4.97
N ALA A 180 16.69 12.45 -4.15
CA ALA A 180 16.74 13.80 -3.56
C ALA A 180 17.69 13.92 -2.35
N PHE A 181 18.33 12.83 -1.92
CA PHE A 181 19.35 12.81 -0.87
C PHE A 181 20.76 12.64 -1.43
N GLU A 182 20.89 12.34 -2.72
CA GLU A 182 22.16 12.28 -3.43
C GLU A 182 22.63 13.71 -3.75
N PHE A 183 23.59 14.22 -2.97
CA PHE A 183 24.21 15.51 -3.29
C PHE A 183 25.12 15.33 -4.51
N LYS A 184 24.68 15.86 -5.66
CA LYS A 184 25.56 16.07 -6.82
C LYS A 184 26.49 17.25 -6.52
N ALA A 185 27.54 17.01 -5.75
CA ALA A 185 28.68 17.93 -5.77
C ALA A 185 29.28 17.84 -7.17
N GLU A 186 29.11 18.89 -7.98
CA GLU A 186 29.89 19.08 -9.20
C GLU A 186 31.36 19.15 -8.78
N SER A 187 32.05 18.00 -8.84
CA SER A 187 33.46 17.93 -8.54
C SER A 187 34.20 18.63 -9.66
N ARG A 188 34.78 19.79 -9.33
CA ARG A 188 36.03 20.21 -9.94
C ARG A 188 37.01 19.05 -9.76
N GLU A 189 37.36 18.42 -10.87
CA GLU A 189 38.45 17.45 -11.06
C GLU A 189 38.61 16.35 -9.99
N GLY A 190 38.13 15.15 -10.32
CA GLY A 190 38.85 13.91 -9.96
C GLY A 190 38.61 13.28 -8.60
N MET A 191 37.72 13.81 -7.76
CA MET A 191 37.35 13.16 -6.48
C MET A 191 35.84 13.16 -6.27
N SER A 192 35.17 12.15 -6.82
CA SER A 192 33.73 11.91 -6.63
C SER A 192 33.47 11.26 -5.26
N ASN A 193 33.73 11.97 -4.17
CA ASN A 193 33.15 11.60 -2.88
C ASN A 193 31.72 12.15 -2.84
N ILE A 194 30.80 11.44 -3.48
CA ILE A 194 29.38 11.68 -3.30
C ILE A 194 29.09 11.37 -1.83
N SER A 195 28.97 12.39 -0.99
CA SER A 195 28.51 12.22 0.39
C SER A 195 27.01 11.90 0.35
N ASN A 196 26.68 10.66 0.03
CA ASN A 196 25.32 10.15 0.05
C ASN A 196 24.85 10.08 1.49
N VAL A 197 23.88 10.92 1.85
CA VAL A 197 23.17 10.76 3.12
C VAL A 197 22.14 9.67 2.92
N ASP A 198 22.32 8.53 3.58
CA ASP A 198 21.35 7.45 3.53
C ASP A 198 20.00 7.94 4.09
N PRO A 199 18.88 7.81 3.34
CA PRO A 199 17.60 8.23 3.84
C PRO A 199 17.25 7.50 5.14
N LEU A 200 17.49 6.20 5.32
CA LEU A 200 17.05 5.49 6.54
C LEU A 200 17.90 5.77 7.79
N ALA A 201 18.94 6.61 7.71
CA ALA A 201 19.84 6.91 8.82
C ALA A 201 19.12 7.25 10.13
N GLY A 202 18.17 8.20 10.09
CA GLY A 202 17.45 8.62 11.30
C GLY A 202 16.54 7.53 11.91
N VAL A 203 15.98 6.66 11.08
CA VAL A 203 15.16 5.52 11.54
C VAL A 203 16.06 4.47 12.20
N VAL A 204 17.18 4.12 11.55
CA VAL A 204 18.13 3.11 12.06
C VAL A 204 18.80 3.57 13.35
N GLU A 205 19.22 4.83 13.44
CA GLU A 205 19.86 5.37 14.64
C GLU A 205 18.94 5.29 15.87
N THR A 206 17.65 5.59 15.69
CA THR A 206 16.68 5.50 16.80
C THR A 206 16.35 4.05 17.16
N MET A 207 16.29 3.15 16.18
CA MET A 207 16.07 1.72 16.41
C MET A 207 17.25 1.02 17.09
N THR A 208 18.47 1.53 16.95
CA THR A 208 19.68 0.94 17.56
C THR A 208 19.93 1.45 18.98
N LYS A 209 19.24 2.52 19.39
CA LYS A 209 19.26 3.09 20.75
C LYS A 209 18.18 2.53 21.68
N LEU A 210 17.45 1.49 21.26
CA LEU A 210 16.45 0.84 22.11
C LEU A 210 17.11 0.22 23.35
N LYS A 211 16.38 0.23 24.46
CA LYS A 211 16.84 -0.35 25.74
C LYS A 211 16.49 -1.83 25.83
N GLU A 212 17.07 -2.49 26.83
CA GLU A 212 16.70 -3.87 27.19
C GLU A 212 15.18 -3.98 27.46
N GLY A 213 14.57 -5.03 26.91
CA GLY A 213 13.13 -5.25 26.96
C GLY A 213 12.30 -4.36 26.04
N GLU A 214 12.89 -3.50 25.20
CA GLU A 214 12.19 -2.74 24.15
C GLU A 214 12.38 -3.39 22.76
N GLN A 215 11.32 -3.35 21.96
CA GLN A 215 11.32 -3.83 20.58
C GLN A 215 10.50 -2.90 19.69
N VAL A 216 11.01 -2.61 18.49
CA VAL A 216 10.27 -1.86 17.46
C VAL A 216 10.24 -2.65 16.18
N TRP A 217 9.03 -2.84 15.66
CA TRP A 217 8.78 -3.62 14.46
C TRP A 217 8.12 -2.73 13.41
N ILE A 218 8.79 -2.55 12.27
CA ILE A 218 8.29 -1.82 11.11
C ILE A 218 7.99 -2.84 10.02
N GLN A 219 6.77 -2.80 9.49
CA GLN A 219 6.29 -3.72 8.48
C GLN A 219 5.81 -2.98 7.25
N PHE A 220 6.38 -3.34 6.10
CA PHE A 220 6.04 -2.90 4.76
C PHE A 220 5.35 -4.06 4.04
N GLY A 221 4.03 -4.12 4.14
CA GLY A 221 3.23 -5.06 3.36
C GLY A 221 3.04 -4.53 1.94
N ILE A 222 3.55 -5.24 0.94
CA ILE A 222 3.49 -4.82 -0.45
C ILE A 222 2.75 -5.83 -1.32
N LEU A 223 1.93 -5.33 -2.24
CA LEU A 223 1.14 -6.11 -3.18
C LEU A 223 1.36 -5.55 -4.58
N PRO A 224 1.94 -6.33 -5.52
CA PRO A 224 2.08 -5.90 -6.90
C PRO A 224 0.72 -5.50 -7.49
N ILE A 225 0.67 -4.38 -8.21
CA ILE A 225 -0.53 -3.92 -8.92
C ILE A 225 -0.21 -3.57 -10.38
N GLY A 226 -1.22 -3.73 -11.24
CA GLY A 226 -1.14 -3.28 -12.63
C GLY A 226 -1.28 -1.76 -12.76
N ASP A 227 -1.26 -1.26 -13.99
CA ASP A 227 -1.16 0.18 -14.29
C ASP A 227 -2.44 1.01 -14.09
N ASP A 228 -3.52 0.43 -13.54
CA ASP A 228 -4.80 1.14 -13.39
C ASP A 228 -4.70 2.39 -12.51
N TRP A 229 -3.81 2.38 -11.50
CA TRP A 229 -3.58 3.53 -10.62
C TRP A 229 -2.90 4.71 -11.34
N LYS A 230 -2.13 4.44 -12.41
CA LYS A 230 -1.44 5.48 -13.19
C LYS A 230 -2.42 6.43 -13.87
N LYS A 231 -3.62 5.93 -14.21
CA LYS A 231 -4.71 6.75 -14.79
C LYS A 231 -5.15 7.90 -13.89
N GLU A 232 -5.06 7.73 -12.57
CA GLU A 232 -5.36 8.82 -11.63
C GLU A 232 -4.25 9.88 -11.64
N GLY A 233 -3.00 9.45 -11.78
CA GLY A 233 -1.85 10.32 -12.00
C GLY A 233 -1.94 11.09 -13.32
N ASP A 234 -2.26 10.42 -14.43
CA ASP A 234 -2.47 11.06 -15.73
C ASP A 234 -3.57 12.13 -15.68
N LYS A 235 -4.68 11.83 -14.99
CA LYS A 235 -5.77 12.79 -14.78
C LYS A 235 -5.31 14.01 -13.99
N LEU A 236 -4.47 13.80 -12.98
CA LEU A 236 -3.89 14.89 -12.19
C LEU A 236 -2.92 15.72 -13.03
N ALA A 237 -2.05 15.09 -13.81
CA ALA A 237 -1.12 15.76 -14.72
C ALA A 237 -1.86 16.64 -15.74
N LEU A 238 -2.91 16.11 -16.37
CA LEU A 238 -3.75 16.87 -17.30
C LEU A 238 -4.43 18.07 -16.64
N LYS A 239 -4.86 17.91 -15.39
CA LYS A 239 -5.47 18.99 -14.60
C LYS A 239 -4.46 20.10 -14.29
N LEU A 240 -3.22 19.74 -13.93
CA LEU A 240 -2.14 20.70 -13.69
C LEU A 240 -1.79 21.49 -14.95
N VAL A 241 -1.71 20.82 -16.11
CA VAL A 241 -1.40 21.46 -17.40
C VAL A 241 -2.61 22.22 -17.98
N GLY A 242 -3.77 22.24 -17.32
CA GLY A 242 -4.96 22.97 -17.79
C GLY A 242 -5.59 22.39 -19.06
N ARG A 243 -5.32 21.12 -19.41
CA ARG A 243 -5.91 20.47 -20.59
C ARG A 243 -7.33 19.99 -20.27
N PRO A 244 -8.34 20.23 -21.14
CA PRO A 244 -9.67 19.68 -20.94
C PRO A 244 -9.59 18.14 -20.94
N LYS A 245 -10.31 17.53 -19.99
CA LYS A 245 -10.41 16.09 -19.77
C LYS A 245 -10.77 15.38 -21.09
N LYS A 246 -9.96 14.42 -21.56
CA LYS A 246 -10.44 13.41 -22.52
C LYS A 246 -11.47 12.56 -21.77
N GLU A 247 -12.74 12.67 -22.13
CA GLU A 247 -13.78 11.80 -21.59
C GLU A 247 -13.51 10.35 -22.01
N ASP A 248 -13.49 9.43 -21.04
CA ASP A 248 -13.36 7.99 -21.31
C ASP A 248 -14.53 7.52 -22.20
N PRO A 249 -14.30 7.01 -23.42
CA PRO A 249 -15.36 6.72 -24.39
C PRO A 249 -16.26 5.52 -24.02
N LYS A 250 -15.99 4.80 -22.92
CA LYS A 250 -16.65 3.51 -22.64
C LYS A 250 -17.77 3.52 -21.60
N GLY A 251 -18.10 4.66 -20.99
CA GLY A 251 -19.15 4.74 -19.95
C GLY A 251 -20.33 5.67 -20.25
N SER A 252 -20.18 6.56 -21.24
CA SER A 252 -21.17 7.60 -21.55
C SER A 252 -22.31 7.08 -22.44
N TYR A 253 -21.99 6.26 -23.45
CA TYR A 253 -22.94 5.89 -24.49
C TYR A 253 -24.12 5.03 -23.97
N THR A 254 -23.86 4.07 -23.08
CA THR A 254 -24.90 3.16 -22.55
C THR A 254 -25.80 3.83 -21.51
N LEU A 255 -25.25 4.71 -20.66
CA LEU A 255 -26.02 5.40 -19.63
C LEU A 255 -26.82 6.58 -20.22
N ALA A 256 -26.32 7.21 -21.29
CA ALA A 256 -27.05 8.20 -22.06
C ALA A 256 -28.23 7.59 -22.82
N LEU A 257 -28.04 6.41 -23.43
CA LEU A 257 -29.12 5.65 -24.07
C LEU A 257 -30.22 5.25 -23.08
N LEU A 258 -29.85 4.70 -21.92
CA LEU A 258 -30.80 4.29 -20.87
C LEU A 258 -31.59 5.47 -20.29
N LYS A 259 -30.92 6.61 -20.07
CA LYS A 259 -31.60 7.83 -19.59
C LYS A 259 -32.54 8.42 -20.65
N LYS A 260 -32.15 8.34 -21.93
CA LYS A 260 -32.96 8.81 -23.06
C LYS A 260 -34.20 7.93 -23.25
N GLU A 261 -34.06 6.61 -23.20
CA GLU A 261 -35.22 5.70 -23.26
C GLU A 261 -36.16 5.87 -22.06
N LEU A 262 -35.63 6.04 -20.84
CA LEU A 262 -36.46 6.33 -19.66
C LEU A 262 -37.17 7.68 -19.74
N SER A 263 -36.53 8.71 -20.30
CA SER A 263 -37.18 10.02 -20.50
C SER A 263 -38.20 10.01 -21.63
N ASP A 264 -37.96 9.22 -22.68
CA ASP A 264 -38.84 9.12 -23.84
C ASP A 264 -40.06 8.25 -23.53
N ILE A 265 -39.92 7.23 -22.66
CA ILE A 265 -41.06 6.48 -22.09
C ILE A 265 -41.89 7.38 -21.16
N ALA A 266 -41.24 8.25 -20.38
CA ALA A 266 -41.94 9.19 -19.49
C ALA A 266 -42.63 10.35 -20.23
N ARG A 267 -42.16 10.70 -21.44
CA ARG A 267 -42.75 11.76 -22.29
C ARG A 267 -43.69 11.21 -23.38
N GLY A 268 -43.60 9.92 -23.72
CA GLY A 268 -44.29 9.28 -24.82
C GLY A 268 -45.77 8.92 -24.59
N THR A 269 -46.36 9.24 -23.43
CA THR A 269 -47.79 8.99 -23.17
C THR A 269 -48.70 10.18 -23.48
N VAL A 270 -48.20 11.27 -24.06
CA VAL A 270 -49.06 12.38 -24.51
C VAL A 270 -48.62 12.86 -25.89
N GLN A 271 -49.35 12.39 -26.91
CA GLN A 271 -49.43 12.91 -28.29
C GLN A 271 -48.31 12.51 -29.27
N ALA A 272 -48.58 11.47 -30.06
CA ALA A 272 -48.37 11.52 -31.52
C ALA A 272 -49.69 11.99 -32.16
N PRO A 273 -49.76 12.58 -33.39
CA PRO A 273 -48.85 12.38 -34.54
C PRO A 273 -48.53 13.67 -35.36
N PHE A 274 -47.72 13.53 -36.42
CA PHE A 274 -47.43 14.50 -37.50
C PHE A 274 -46.33 15.56 -37.28
N LYS A 275 -45.07 15.16 -37.43
CA LYS A 275 -44.05 15.95 -38.14
C LYS A 275 -42.90 15.02 -38.56
N ASN A 276 -42.64 14.88 -39.86
CA ASN A 276 -41.40 14.27 -40.33
C ASN A 276 -40.25 15.23 -39.98
N PRO A 277 -39.26 14.84 -39.18
CA PRO A 277 -38.10 15.68 -38.94
C PRO A 277 -37.13 15.57 -40.12
N GLU A 278 -36.81 16.71 -40.74
CA GLU A 278 -35.63 16.84 -41.59
C GLU A 278 -34.38 16.58 -40.74
N PHE A 279 -33.52 15.68 -41.19
CA PHE A 279 -32.24 15.40 -40.56
C PHE A 279 -31.19 16.31 -41.17
N GLU A 280 -30.73 17.31 -40.42
CA GLU A 280 -29.45 17.96 -40.72
C GLU A 280 -28.33 16.92 -40.61
N GLU A 281 -27.48 16.85 -41.64
CA GLU A 281 -26.26 16.03 -41.61
C GLU A 281 -25.35 16.50 -40.47
N PHE A 282 -25.34 15.72 -39.40
CA PHE A 282 -24.41 15.89 -38.28
C PHE A 282 -22.98 15.61 -38.76
N GLN A 283 -22.20 16.66 -38.98
CA GLN A 283 -20.79 16.52 -39.36
C GLN A 283 -19.99 15.84 -38.23
N PHE A 284 -19.50 14.62 -38.50
CA PHE A 284 -18.49 13.96 -37.70
C PHE A 284 -17.11 14.56 -37.98
N GLY A 285 -16.78 15.62 -37.24
CA GLY A 285 -15.41 16.10 -37.10
C GLY A 285 -15.11 16.33 -35.62
N PRO A 286 -13.97 15.89 -35.06
CA PRO A 286 -13.57 16.35 -33.74
C PRO A 286 -13.49 17.88 -33.78
N PRO A 287 -14.01 18.62 -32.77
CA PRO A 287 -13.83 20.05 -32.73
C PRO A 287 -12.33 20.36 -32.80
N LYS A 288 -11.91 21.13 -33.80
CA LYS A 288 -10.54 21.65 -33.88
C LYS A 288 -10.28 22.44 -32.60
N SER A 289 -9.54 21.85 -31.68
CA SER A 289 -9.09 22.55 -30.49
C SER A 289 -7.93 23.46 -30.89
N ASP A 290 -8.25 24.67 -31.33
CA ASP A 290 -7.29 25.78 -31.35
C ASP A 290 -7.00 26.18 -29.91
N LYS A 291 -6.11 25.44 -29.25
CA LYS A 291 -5.45 25.86 -28.02
C LYS A 291 -3.95 25.85 -28.26
N PRO A 292 -3.25 26.96 -28.01
CA PRO A 292 -1.84 27.07 -28.31
C PRO A 292 -1.05 25.98 -27.59
N HIS A 293 -0.15 25.33 -28.32
CA HIS A 293 0.85 24.44 -27.76
C HIS A 293 1.67 25.20 -26.69
N SER A 294 1.89 24.54 -25.55
CA SER A 294 2.74 24.94 -24.40
C SER A 294 2.10 25.66 -23.19
N LEU A 295 0.95 25.19 -22.68
CA LEU A 295 0.51 25.51 -21.32
C LEU A 295 1.55 25.17 -20.21
N MET A 296 2.55 24.32 -20.51
CA MET A 296 3.69 24.06 -19.62
C MET A 296 4.52 25.32 -19.30
N GLN A 297 4.63 26.28 -20.22
CA GLN A 297 5.46 27.47 -19.99
C GLN A 297 4.87 28.39 -18.91
N PHE A 298 3.55 28.36 -18.74
CA PHE A 298 2.80 29.18 -17.78
C PHE A 298 2.65 28.55 -16.40
N LEU A 299 3.14 27.33 -16.20
CA LEU A 299 3.18 26.70 -14.88
C LEU A 299 4.15 27.44 -13.96
N THR A 300 3.74 27.67 -12.72
CA THR A 300 4.65 28.15 -11.67
C THR A 300 5.78 27.14 -11.44
N SER A 301 6.91 27.57 -10.89
CA SER A 301 8.04 26.67 -10.63
C SER A 301 7.65 25.46 -9.76
N GLY A 302 6.77 25.66 -8.77
CA GLY A 302 6.28 24.57 -7.92
C GLY A 302 5.34 23.60 -8.65
N GLU A 303 4.50 24.09 -9.56
CA GLU A 303 3.65 23.23 -10.38
C GLU A 303 4.45 22.40 -11.38
N LYS A 304 5.54 22.95 -11.93
CA LYS A 304 6.48 22.21 -12.79
C LYS A 304 7.15 21.07 -12.00
N GLU A 305 7.68 21.37 -10.82
CA GLU A 305 8.28 20.36 -9.94
C GLU A 305 7.31 19.23 -9.59
N ILE A 306 6.05 19.57 -9.25
CA ILE A 306 5.00 18.58 -8.97
C ILE A 306 4.71 17.71 -10.20
N LEU A 307 4.61 18.32 -11.38
CA LEU A 307 4.33 17.62 -12.63
C LEU A 307 5.47 16.65 -12.99
N GLU A 308 6.72 17.11 -12.92
CA GLU A 308 7.90 16.28 -13.18
C GLU A 308 7.99 15.11 -12.21
N ALA A 309 7.79 15.36 -10.91
CA ALA A 309 7.81 14.31 -9.89
C ALA A 309 6.66 13.30 -10.08
N LEU A 310 5.48 13.78 -10.47
CA LEU A 310 4.32 12.94 -10.80
C LEU A 310 4.61 12.05 -12.02
N GLU A 311 5.15 12.62 -13.10
CA GLU A 311 5.52 11.89 -14.32
C GLU A 311 6.59 10.82 -14.02
N LYS A 312 7.61 11.15 -13.22
CA LYS A 312 8.59 10.18 -12.72
C LYS A 312 7.92 9.05 -11.92
N LYS A 313 6.96 9.38 -11.05
CA LYS A 313 6.26 8.37 -10.23
C LYS A 313 5.52 7.35 -11.08
N ILE A 314 4.71 7.82 -12.04
CA ILE A 314 3.87 6.96 -12.90
C ILE A 314 4.68 6.19 -13.95
N ALA A 315 5.90 6.66 -14.29
CA ALA A 315 6.78 5.95 -15.21
C ALA A 315 7.26 4.59 -14.65
N LYS A 316 7.29 4.45 -13.31
CA LYS A 316 7.73 3.24 -12.63
C LYS A 316 6.56 2.31 -12.29
N VAL A 317 6.86 1.04 -12.02
CA VAL A 317 5.85 0.06 -11.55
C VAL A 317 5.49 0.30 -10.09
N GLY A 318 4.26 -0.09 -9.70
CA GLY A 318 3.67 0.27 -8.41
C GLY A 318 3.21 -0.93 -7.58
N PHE A 319 3.14 -0.69 -6.27
CA PHE A 319 2.66 -1.61 -5.26
C PHE A 319 1.61 -0.95 -4.38
N ASN A 320 0.52 -1.68 -4.14
CA ASN A 320 -0.35 -1.38 -3.02
C ASN A 320 0.40 -1.68 -1.72
N SER A 321 0.56 -0.66 -0.88
CA SER A 321 1.46 -0.68 0.25
C SER A 321 0.72 -0.41 1.56
N VAL A 322 1.17 -1.06 2.63
CA VAL A 322 0.79 -0.77 4.02
C VAL A 322 2.06 -0.67 4.86
N ILE A 323 2.19 0.43 5.59
CA ILE A 323 3.24 0.60 6.60
C ILE A 323 2.59 0.47 7.97
N ARG A 324 3.09 -0.46 8.77
CA ARG A 324 2.60 -0.72 10.14
C ARG A 324 3.78 -0.73 11.09
N VAL A 325 3.68 0.09 12.14
CA VAL A 325 4.72 0.18 13.17
C VAL A 325 4.14 -0.24 14.51
N VAL A 326 4.84 -1.14 15.18
CA VAL A 326 4.50 -1.65 16.51
C VAL A 326 5.71 -1.48 17.41
N TYR A 327 5.52 -0.80 18.53
CA TYR A 327 6.47 -0.74 19.64
C TYR A 327 5.93 -1.63 20.76
N ILE A 328 6.74 -2.58 21.19
CA ILE A 328 6.44 -3.51 22.27
C ILE A 328 7.54 -3.35 23.30
N ALA A 329 7.18 -3.24 24.56
CA ALA A 329 8.17 -3.29 25.62
C ALA A 329 7.60 -3.95 26.87
N ARG A 330 8.52 -4.45 27.71
CA ARG A 330 8.18 -4.81 29.10
C ARG A 330 7.68 -3.57 29.83
N LYS A 331 6.78 -3.75 30.81
CA LYS A 331 6.15 -2.61 31.48
C LYS A 331 7.15 -1.69 32.17
N GLU A 332 8.23 -2.23 32.72
CA GLU A 332 9.32 -1.48 33.34
C GLU A 332 10.06 -0.55 32.35
N SER A 333 10.24 -1.00 31.09
CA SER A 333 10.94 -0.24 30.04
C SER A 333 9.99 0.52 29.12
N TYR A 334 8.67 0.41 29.29
CA TYR A 334 7.68 0.92 28.34
C TYR A 334 7.64 2.45 28.31
N ASN A 335 8.10 3.01 27.19
CA ASN A 335 8.21 4.43 26.95
C ASN A 335 7.61 4.82 25.59
N ILE A 336 6.38 5.36 25.60
CA ILE A 336 5.66 5.79 24.40
C ILE A 336 6.48 6.74 23.49
N PRO A 337 7.20 7.75 24.03
CA PRO A 337 8.14 8.57 23.26
C PRO A 337 9.07 7.81 22.30
N THR A 338 9.53 6.61 22.64
CA THR A 338 10.37 5.77 21.75
C THR A 338 9.69 5.50 20.41
N PHE A 339 8.39 5.18 20.41
CA PHE A 339 7.60 5.06 19.18
C PHE A 339 7.57 6.36 18.36
N PHE A 340 7.42 7.51 19.03
CA PHE A 340 7.38 8.80 18.34
C PHE A 340 8.73 9.15 17.72
N GLN A 341 9.84 8.82 18.38
CA GLN A 341 11.20 9.03 17.87
C GLN A 341 11.45 8.19 16.62
N VAL A 342 11.20 6.88 16.67
CA VAL A 342 11.38 6.02 15.48
C VAL A 342 10.48 6.47 14.33
N THR A 343 9.20 6.74 14.62
CA THR A 343 8.26 7.17 13.57
C THR A 343 8.53 8.57 13.04
N SER A 344 9.28 9.41 13.75
CA SER A 344 9.67 10.74 13.27
C SER A 344 10.74 10.70 12.18
N GLY A 345 11.54 9.62 12.10
CA GLY A 345 12.50 9.43 11.01
C GLY A 345 11.84 9.43 9.63
N PHE A 346 10.59 8.96 9.52
CA PHE A 346 9.83 9.02 8.27
C PHE A 346 9.52 10.46 7.79
N ASN A 347 9.67 11.49 8.63
CA ASN A 347 9.37 12.86 8.24
C ASN A 347 10.33 13.40 7.16
N GLN A 348 11.53 12.85 7.02
CA GLN A 348 12.48 13.25 5.97
C GLN A 348 11.97 12.96 4.55
N PHE A 349 11.03 12.02 4.40
CA PHE A 349 10.39 11.69 3.12
C PHE A 349 9.24 12.65 2.78
N ASN A 350 8.90 13.56 3.70
CA ASN A 350 7.81 14.50 3.52
C ASN A 350 8.31 15.76 2.81
N THR A 351 7.50 16.29 1.90
CA THR A 351 7.69 17.63 1.34
C THR A 351 6.40 18.44 1.46
N GLN A 352 6.52 19.76 1.39
CA GLN A 352 5.35 20.65 1.41
C GLN A 352 4.60 20.62 0.06
N ASN A 353 5.32 20.44 -1.04
CA ASN A 353 4.78 20.50 -2.40
C ASN A 353 4.29 19.14 -2.92
N LEU A 354 4.88 18.02 -2.48
CA LEU A 354 4.48 16.66 -2.89
C LEU A 354 3.65 15.99 -1.80
N ASN A 355 3.96 14.73 -1.45
CA ASN A 355 3.26 13.96 -0.44
C ASN A 355 4.05 13.85 0.88
N ALA A 356 3.37 13.34 1.89
CA ALA A 356 3.92 13.09 3.20
C ALA A 356 3.34 11.82 3.81
N ILE A 357 4.16 11.06 4.51
CA ILE A 357 3.73 9.88 5.26
C ILE A 357 3.27 10.32 6.64
N LYS A 358 2.02 10.00 6.99
CA LYS A 358 1.44 10.34 8.30
C LYS A 358 0.83 9.12 8.97
N ARG A 359 0.90 9.11 10.31
CA ARG A 359 0.21 8.10 11.12
C ARG A 359 -1.30 8.20 10.94
N ASP A 360 -1.96 7.07 10.76
CA ASP A 360 -3.42 7.06 10.66
C ASP A 360 -4.05 7.11 12.06
N GLY A 361 -4.64 8.26 12.40
CA GLY A 361 -5.33 8.46 13.67
C GLY A 361 -6.52 7.50 13.92
N LYS A 362 -6.99 6.76 12.91
CA LYS A 362 -7.98 5.69 13.08
C LYS A 362 -7.36 4.42 13.70
N THR A 363 -6.10 4.14 13.38
CA THR A 363 -5.41 2.88 13.72
C THR A 363 -4.44 3.04 14.88
N ILE A 364 -4.06 4.29 15.23
CA ILE A 364 -3.27 4.58 16.43
C ILE A 364 -3.91 3.94 17.66
N THR A 365 -3.10 3.28 18.47
CA THR A 365 -3.55 2.51 19.63
C THR A 365 -4.03 3.38 20.79
N ALA A 366 -3.93 4.70 20.71
CA ALA A 366 -4.48 5.60 21.71
C ALA A 366 -6.03 5.52 21.78
N GLY A 367 -6.54 5.35 22.99
CA GLY A 367 -7.96 5.43 23.30
C GLY A 367 -8.49 6.87 23.25
N LYS A 368 -9.77 7.02 22.92
CA LYS A 368 -10.48 8.31 22.98
C LYS A 368 -11.58 8.27 24.05
N PHE A 369 -11.86 9.41 24.65
CA PHE A 369 -12.97 9.58 25.59
C PHE A 369 -14.32 9.28 24.90
N PRO A 370 -15.33 8.71 25.59
CA PRO A 370 -15.35 8.30 27.00
C PRO A 370 -14.74 6.91 27.28
N PHE A 371 -14.70 6.01 26.31
CA PHE A 371 -14.26 4.62 26.51
C PHE A 371 -12.75 4.41 26.31
N LYS A 372 -11.91 5.30 26.86
CA LYS A 372 -10.46 5.36 26.58
C LYS A 372 -9.76 4.02 26.79
N LYS A 373 -9.86 3.44 27.99
CA LYS A 373 -9.15 2.18 28.36
C LYS A 373 -9.60 0.98 27.52
N SER A 374 -10.92 0.78 27.39
CA SER A 374 -11.48 -0.36 26.62
C SER A 374 -11.11 -0.29 25.14
N LYS A 375 -11.25 0.90 24.51
CA LYS A 375 -10.87 1.10 23.11
C LYS A 375 -9.37 0.96 22.88
N GLU A 376 -8.55 1.44 23.81
CA GLU A 376 -7.10 1.29 23.76
C GLU A 376 -6.70 -0.20 23.77
N MET A 377 -7.24 -0.99 24.71
CA MET A 377 -6.96 -2.43 24.77
C MET A 377 -7.39 -3.14 23.47
N GLN A 378 -8.59 -2.85 22.97
CA GLN A 378 -9.09 -3.45 21.73
C GLN A 378 -8.20 -3.11 20.54
N LYS A 379 -7.78 -1.84 20.41
CA LYS A 379 -6.91 -1.38 19.33
C LYS A 379 -5.52 -2.02 19.39
N LYS A 380 -4.91 -2.12 20.57
CA LYS A 380 -3.61 -2.78 20.76
C LYS A 380 -3.66 -4.25 20.33
N LYS A 381 -4.67 -5.00 20.80
CA LYS A 381 -4.90 -6.40 20.40
C LYS A 381 -5.11 -6.53 18.90
N TRP A 382 -5.93 -5.66 18.31
CA TRP A 382 -6.23 -5.69 16.88
C TRP A 382 -5.02 -5.34 16.02
N LEU A 383 -4.20 -4.36 16.44
CA LEU A 383 -2.99 -3.99 15.72
C LEU A 383 -1.97 -5.13 15.73
N LEU A 384 -1.73 -5.76 16.88
CA LEU A 384 -0.83 -6.92 16.99
C LEU A 384 -1.33 -8.10 16.15
N TYR A 385 -2.63 -8.39 16.21
CA TYR A 385 -3.26 -9.42 15.39
C TYR A 385 -3.05 -9.18 13.89
N LYS A 386 -3.32 -7.95 13.42
CA LYS A 386 -3.06 -7.56 12.04
C LYS A 386 -1.59 -7.69 11.67
N TYR A 387 -0.67 -7.28 12.56
CA TYR A 387 0.76 -7.36 12.34
C TYR A 387 1.19 -8.80 12.11
N ARG A 388 0.84 -9.73 13.01
CA ARG A 388 1.18 -11.16 12.93
C ARG A 388 0.64 -11.84 11.68
N LEU A 389 -0.61 -11.55 11.33
CA LEU A 389 -1.23 -12.09 10.12
C LEU A 389 -0.71 -11.43 8.84
N ARG A 390 0.14 -10.40 8.94
CA ARG A 390 0.56 -9.55 7.81
C ARG A 390 -0.68 -9.10 7.04
N TYR A 391 -1.72 -8.70 7.79
CA TYR A 391 -3.07 -8.48 7.27
C TYR A 391 -3.10 -7.29 6.32
N LYS A 392 -3.69 -7.54 5.15
CA LYS A 392 -3.89 -6.54 4.09
C LYS A 392 -5.11 -5.66 4.39
N PRO A 393 -4.95 -4.36 4.70
CA PRO A 393 -6.09 -3.49 4.93
C PRO A 393 -6.93 -3.30 3.66
N LYS A 394 -8.19 -2.87 3.85
CA LYS A 394 -9.10 -2.57 2.72
C LYS A 394 -8.62 -1.37 1.91
N THR A 395 -8.08 -0.37 2.60
CA THR A 395 -7.47 0.82 2.02
C THR A 395 -5.96 0.73 2.17
N MET A 396 -5.26 0.67 1.05
CA MET A 396 -3.82 0.77 0.93
C MET A 396 -3.53 2.00 0.06
N PHE A 397 -2.31 2.50 0.13
CA PHE A 397 -1.84 3.57 -0.74
C PHE A 397 -0.80 3.01 -1.71
N VAL A 398 -0.67 3.63 -2.87
CA VAL A 398 0.30 3.20 -3.88
C VAL A 398 1.66 3.88 -3.67
N LEU A 399 2.70 3.05 -3.64
CA LEU A 399 4.09 3.46 -3.76
C LEU A 399 4.69 2.81 -5.00
N ASN A 400 5.50 3.55 -5.75
CA ASN A 400 6.32 2.96 -6.80
C ASN A 400 7.57 2.28 -6.20
N ILE A 401 8.34 1.59 -7.04
CA ILE A 401 9.56 0.89 -6.61
C ILE A 401 10.65 1.81 -6.03
N GLU A 402 10.74 3.06 -6.48
CA GLU A 402 11.71 4.05 -5.98
C GLU A 402 11.33 4.55 -4.58
N GLU A 403 10.05 4.87 -4.38
CA GLU A 403 9.49 5.26 -3.09
C GLU A 403 9.61 4.11 -2.08
N LEU A 404 9.35 2.87 -2.50
CA LEU A 404 9.55 1.69 -1.66
C LEU A 404 11.03 1.47 -1.31
N ALA A 405 11.93 1.57 -2.28
CA ALA A 405 13.37 1.44 -2.06
C ALA A 405 13.91 2.54 -1.13
N SER A 406 13.32 3.74 -1.17
CA SER A 406 13.66 4.82 -0.25
C SER A 406 13.24 4.53 1.20
N LEU A 407 12.18 3.73 1.38
CA LEU A 407 11.59 3.41 2.69
C LEU A 407 12.08 2.09 3.28
N PHE A 408 12.57 1.19 2.45
CA PHE A 408 13.14 -0.09 2.84
C PHE A 408 14.30 -0.40 1.91
N HIS A 409 15.51 -0.32 2.45
CA HIS A 409 16.75 -0.81 1.86
C HIS A 409 17.71 -1.18 3.00
N PHE A 410 18.80 -1.85 2.66
CA PHE A 410 19.83 -2.19 3.65
C PHE A 410 20.76 -0.99 3.84
N PRO A 411 20.90 -0.46 5.06
CA PRO A 411 21.70 0.72 5.30
C PRO A 411 23.17 0.45 4.96
N GLY A 412 23.82 1.41 4.31
CA GLY A 412 25.24 1.32 3.98
C GLY A 412 26.16 1.47 5.21
N ARG A 413 27.47 1.29 5.00
CA ARG A 413 28.53 1.33 6.02
C ARG A 413 28.50 2.56 6.94
N VAL A 414 28.04 3.71 6.44
CA VAL A 414 27.97 4.99 7.18
C VAL A 414 26.91 4.94 8.30
N VAL A 415 25.91 4.07 8.16
CA VAL A 415 24.76 3.92 9.09
C VAL A 415 24.80 2.58 9.83
N ALA A 416 25.77 1.71 9.52
CA ALA A 416 25.92 0.41 10.16
C ALA A 416 26.23 0.58 11.66
N ALA A 417 25.17 0.61 12.45
CA ALA A 417 25.27 0.54 13.89
C ALA A 417 26.02 -0.74 14.29
N PRO A 418 26.82 -0.71 15.37
CA PRO A 418 27.64 -1.85 15.79
C PRO A 418 26.86 -3.14 16.12
N THR A 419 25.52 -3.09 16.09
CA THR A 419 24.57 -4.10 16.59
C THR A 419 23.88 -4.94 15.51
N LEU A 420 24.29 -4.84 14.23
CA LEU A 420 23.86 -5.83 13.23
C LEU A 420 24.46 -7.22 13.57
N PRO A 421 23.69 -8.31 13.56
CA PRO A 421 24.23 -9.66 13.74
C PRO A 421 25.33 -9.92 12.72
N ARG A 422 26.57 -10.06 13.19
CA ARG A 422 27.72 -10.20 12.30
C ARG A 422 27.69 -11.58 11.66
N VAL A 423 27.65 -11.60 10.33
CA VAL A 423 28.09 -12.77 9.57
C VAL A 423 29.58 -12.97 9.86
N GLY A 424 29.97 -14.16 10.30
CA GLY A 424 31.38 -14.50 10.53
C GLY A 424 32.20 -14.21 9.27
N ALA A 425 33.47 -13.79 9.43
CA ALA A 425 34.37 -13.46 8.33
C ALA A 425 34.21 -14.44 7.16
N LYS A 426 34.19 -13.91 5.92
CA LYS A 426 34.03 -14.65 4.66
C LYS A 426 34.57 -16.07 4.83
N LYS A 427 33.73 -17.10 4.63
CA LYS A 427 34.24 -18.45 4.39
C LYS A 427 35.17 -18.31 3.17
N GLY A 428 36.47 -18.26 3.43
CA GLY A 428 37.47 -18.19 2.39
C GLY A 428 37.26 -19.40 1.49
N GLU A 429 37.21 -19.17 0.18
CA GLU A 429 37.36 -20.28 -0.74
C GLU A 429 38.65 -21.02 -0.34
N PRO A 430 38.60 -22.36 -0.19
CA PRO A 430 39.82 -23.11 0.10
C PRO A 430 40.84 -22.77 -1.00
N PRO A 431 42.12 -22.55 -0.64
CA PRO A 431 43.14 -22.20 -1.62
C PRO A 431 43.14 -23.21 -2.76
N ALA A 432 43.23 -22.72 -4.00
CA ALA A 432 43.34 -23.54 -5.20
C ALA A 432 44.68 -24.30 -5.18
N GLY A 433 44.70 -25.45 -4.50
CA GLY A 433 45.90 -26.26 -4.30
C GLY A 433 45.86 -27.25 -3.14
N LEU A 434 44.70 -27.55 -2.55
CA LEU A 434 44.62 -28.62 -1.56
C LEU A 434 44.87 -29.98 -2.25
N PRO A 435 45.83 -30.78 -1.76
CA PRO A 435 45.98 -32.14 -2.25
C PRO A 435 44.72 -32.93 -1.89
N SER A 436 44.03 -33.42 -2.92
CA SER A 436 43.00 -34.43 -2.79
C SER A 436 43.68 -35.73 -2.34
N TYR A 437 43.50 -36.10 -1.07
CA TYR A 437 43.83 -37.42 -0.56
C TYR A 437 42.74 -38.43 -0.89
#